data_AF-A0A535MBW8-F1
#
_entry.id   AF-A0A535MBW8-F1
#
_cell.length_a   1.000
_cell.length_b   1.000
_cell.length_c   1.000
_cell.angle_alpha   90.00
_cell.angle_beta   90.00
_cell.angle_gamma   90.00
#
_symmetry.space_group_name_H-M   'P 1'
#
loop_
_entity.id
_entity.type
_entity.pdbx_description
1 polymer ?
#
loop_
_entity_poly.entity_id
_entity_poly.type
_entity_poly.pdbx_seq_one_letter_code
_entity_poly.pdbx_strand_id
1 'polypeptide(L)'
;MAALPHRGGLLAAVGLGLVVAVVLLAVTSYYWVQIPFVKFTLQAGECKWGPPLAGVYLSGRLRLVDRCRTVSGTVDCLKVEPDGDIHLRLRLDPQFVGLLKPANSIQVCADQPGPHLVVEIIPQRPQGILFRTNNADAGGFIDPRTPAPGDHITASGPYVIDTNILHRVLYQGRAAENWAEIHPAWAISVDRPAQPGQPNQFGPEFGETQ
;
A
#
# COMPACT_ATOMS: atom_id res chain seq x y z
N MET A 1 45.87 54.59 -31.82
CA MET A 1 46.05 53.47 -30.87
C MET A 1 44.69 52.86 -30.64
N ALA A 2 44.40 51.69 -31.22
CA ALA A 2 43.12 51.01 -31.07
C ALA A 2 43.24 49.92 -29.98
N ALA A 3 42.38 49.98 -28.97
CA ALA A 3 42.33 49.00 -27.89
C ALA A 3 41.71 47.69 -28.38
N LEU A 4 42.43 46.58 -28.21
CA LEU A 4 41.90 45.23 -28.42
C LEU A 4 40.90 44.89 -27.29
N PRO A 5 39.69 44.38 -27.59
CA PRO A 5 38.75 43.99 -26.55
C PRO A 5 39.20 42.71 -25.85
N HIS A 6 39.01 42.68 -24.53
CA HIS A 6 39.32 41.59 -23.61
C HIS A 6 38.64 40.25 -24.02
N ARG A 7 39.30 39.46 -24.86
CA ARG A 7 38.91 38.06 -25.17
C ARG A 7 38.94 37.14 -23.94
N GLY A 8 39.70 37.49 -22.90
CA GLY A 8 39.85 36.68 -21.69
C GLY A 8 38.60 36.65 -20.78
N GLY A 9 37.81 37.72 -20.73
CA GLY A 9 36.63 37.78 -19.85
C GLY A 9 35.46 36.92 -20.33
N LEU A 10 35.27 36.82 -21.65
CA LEU A 10 34.19 36.04 -22.25
C LEU A 10 34.41 34.53 -22.09
N LEU A 11 35.66 34.07 -22.25
CA LEU A 11 36.03 32.66 -22.07
C LEU A 11 35.91 32.20 -20.61
N ALA A 12 36.28 33.06 -19.66
CA ALA A 12 36.14 32.77 -18.24
C ALA A 12 34.65 32.69 -17.79
N ALA A 13 33.81 33.60 -18.30
CA ALA A 13 32.36 33.59 -18.00
C ALA A 13 31.64 32.37 -18.59
N VAL A 14 32.00 31.95 -19.82
CA VAL A 14 31.47 30.73 -20.45
C VAL A 14 31.94 29.49 -19.69
N GLY A 15 33.20 29.44 -19.25
CA GLY A 15 33.73 28.35 -18.42
C GLY A 15 32.99 28.20 -17.09
N LEU A 16 32.73 29.31 -16.39
CA LEU A 16 32.01 29.30 -15.11
C LEU A 16 30.54 28.87 -15.28
N GLY A 17 29.86 29.37 -16.33
CA GLY A 17 28.47 28.98 -16.63
C GLY A 17 28.33 27.48 -16.94
N LEU A 18 29.30 26.90 -17.65
CA LEU A 18 29.30 25.48 -17.99
C LEU A 18 29.56 24.60 -16.74
N VAL A 19 30.45 25.02 -15.85
CA VAL A 19 30.68 24.35 -14.56
C VAL A 19 29.41 24.37 -13.70
N VAL A 20 28.73 25.52 -13.58
CA VAL A 20 27.47 25.61 -12.83
C VAL A 20 26.39 24.72 -13.42
N ALA A 21 26.24 24.69 -14.76
CA ALA A 21 25.27 23.83 -15.42
C ALA A 21 25.56 22.33 -15.20
N VAL A 22 26.83 21.92 -15.29
CA VAL A 22 27.26 20.53 -15.01
C VAL A 22 27.02 20.18 -13.54
N VAL A 23 27.31 21.07 -12.60
CA VAL A 23 27.03 20.85 -11.18
C VAL A 23 25.53 20.74 -10.92
N LEU A 24 24.71 21.61 -11.50
CA LEU A 24 23.24 21.53 -11.36
C LEU A 24 22.69 20.25 -11.99
N LEU A 25 23.19 19.83 -13.14
CA LEU A 25 22.81 18.55 -13.77
C LEU A 25 23.27 17.35 -12.94
N ALA A 26 24.46 17.38 -12.37
CA ALA A 26 24.97 16.31 -11.51
C ALA A 26 24.19 16.23 -10.20
N VAL A 27 23.87 17.37 -9.58
CA VAL A 27 23.06 17.46 -8.36
C VAL A 27 21.63 16.99 -8.63
N THR A 28 20.98 17.49 -9.68
CA THR A 28 19.63 17.03 -10.05
C THR A 28 19.64 15.54 -10.37
N SER A 29 20.56 15.06 -11.21
CA SER A 29 20.68 13.63 -11.51
C SER A 29 20.94 12.79 -10.25
N TYR A 30 21.82 13.26 -9.35
CA TYR A 30 22.08 12.58 -8.07
C TYR A 30 20.81 12.47 -7.23
N TYR A 31 20.04 13.55 -7.07
CA TYR A 31 18.78 13.51 -6.33
C TYR A 31 17.72 12.66 -7.06
N TRP A 32 17.56 12.79 -8.37
CA TRP A 32 16.61 11.98 -9.16
C TRP A 32 16.96 10.48 -9.15
N VAL A 33 18.25 10.12 -9.03
CA VAL A 33 18.70 8.72 -8.94
C VAL A 33 18.69 8.18 -7.52
N GLN A 34 18.91 8.99 -6.47
CA GLN A 34 18.91 8.54 -5.08
C GLN A 34 17.50 8.42 -4.46
N ILE A 35 16.55 9.28 -4.85
CA ILE A 35 15.15 9.22 -4.38
C ILE A 35 14.51 7.82 -4.54
N PRO A 36 14.67 7.07 -5.64
CA PRO A 36 14.08 5.73 -5.77
C PRO A 36 14.71 4.66 -4.84
N PHE A 37 15.80 4.94 -4.14
CA PHE A 37 16.41 4.02 -3.17
C PHE A 37 15.94 4.25 -1.72
N VAL A 38 15.27 5.36 -1.43
CA VAL A 38 14.77 5.65 -0.09
C VAL A 38 13.40 5.00 0.07
N LYS A 39 13.35 3.91 0.85
CA LYS A 39 12.10 3.31 1.32
C LYS A 39 11.70 3.98 2.61
N PHE A 40 10.40 4.25 2.76
CA PHE A 40 9.88 4.88 3.96
C PHE A 40 9.13 3.86 4.82
N THR A 41 9.46 3.83 6.11
CA THR A 41 8.55 3.28 7.12
C THR A 41 7.56 4.37 7.46
N LEU A 42 6.32 4.20 7.01
CA LEU A 42 5.24 5.15 7.25
C LEU A 42 4.60 4.87 8.61
N GLN A 43 4.20 5.93 9.30
CA GLN A 43 3.36 5.85 10.49
C GLN A 43 1.88 5.84 10.10
N ALA A 44 1.04 5.24 10.94
CA ALA A 44 -0.41 5.33 10.74
C ALA A 44 -0.85 6.80 10.75
N GLY A 45 -1.65 7.20 9.76
CA GLY A 45 -2.02 8.59 9.49
C GLY A 45 -1.16 9.26 8.41
N GLU A 46 -0.03 8.68 8.03
CA GLU A 46 0.82 9.22 6.96
C GLU A 46 0.45 8.68 5.58
N CYS A 47 0.60 9.55 4.58
CA CYS A 47 0.33 9.23 3.19
C CYS A 47 1.64 9.03 2.41
N LYS A 48 1.69 7.97 1.61
CA LYS A 48 2.81 7.74 0.69
C LYS A 48 2.77 8.74 -0.46
N TRP A 49 3.93 9.28 -0.81
CA TRP A 49 4.12 10.06 -2.03
C TRP A 49 4.18 9.17 -3.29
N GLY A 50 3.85 9.74 -4.44
CA GLY A 50 3.88 9.05 -5.73
C GLY A 50 2.60 8.26 -6.04
N PRO A 51 2.67 7.26 -6.95
CA PRO A 51 1.51 6.44 -7.32
C PRO A 51 1.02 5.61 -6.12
N PRO A 52 -0.29 5.66 -5.76
CA PRO A 52 -0.77 4.98 -4.55
C PRO A 52 -0.72 3.45 -4.62
N LEU A 53 -0.92 2.91 -5.83
CA LEU A 53 -0.96 1.46 -6.10
C LEU A 53 0.39 0.92 -6.61
N ALA A 54 1.48 1.66 -6.43
CA ALA A 54 2.81 1.15 -6.76
C ALA A 54 3.14 -0.06 -5.89
N GLY A 55 3.63 -1.14 -6.52
CA GLY A 55 3.96 -2.39 -5.84
C GLY A 55 2.80 -3.39 -5.75
N VAL A 56 1.61 -3.05 -6.21
CA VAL A 56 0.44 -3.96 -6.20
C VAL A 56 0.38 -4.83 -7.46
N TYR A 57 0.19 -6.14 -7.28
CA TYR A 57 -0.08 -7.06 -8.38
C TYR A 57 -1.41 -6.73 -9.08
N LEU A 58 -1.43 -6.73 -10.42
CA LEU A 58 -2.63 -6.43 -11.22
C LEU A 58 -3.43 -5.20 -10.74
N SER A 59 -2.74 -4.11 -10.39
CA SER A 59 -3.37 -2.88 -9.85
C SER A 59 -4.48 -2.29 -10.71
N GLY A 60 -4.53 -2.59 -12.01
CA GLY A 60 -5.63 -2.20 -12.90
C GLY A 60 -7.01 -2.79 -12.53
N ARG A 61 -7.05 -3.82 -11.67
CA ARG A 61 -8.30 -4.37 -11.11
C ARG A 61 -8.92 -3.46 -10.05
N LEU A 62 -8.14 -2.53 -9.49
CA LEU A 62 -8.51 -1.71 -8.35
C LEU A 62 -9.01 -0.35 -8.82
N ARG A 63 -10.24 -0.03 -8.44
CA ARG A 63 -10.77 1.32 -8.61
C ARG A 63 -10.39 2.17 -7.41
N LEU A 64 -9.42 3.05 -7.60
CA LEU A 64 -9.01 4.02 -6.59
C LEU A 64 -10.13 5.01 -6.26
N VAL A 65 -10.54 5.08 -4.99
CA VAL A 65 -11.58 6.02 -4.51
C VAL A 65 -10.97 7.15 -3.71
N ASP A 66 -10.08 6.82 -2.77
CA ASP A 66 -9.29 7.80 -2.03
C ASP A 66 -7.81 7.38 -2.08
N ARG A 67 -6.93 8.36 -2.35
CA ARG A 67 -5.49 8.12 -2.44
C ARG A 67 -4.90 7.75 -1.10
N CYS A 68 -5.45 8.30 -0.02
CA CYS A 68 -4.92 8.11 1.32
C CYS A 68 -6.05 8.21 2.33
N ARG A 69 -6.43 7.06 2.88
CA ARG A 69 -7.47 6.94 3.89
C ARG A 69 -6.88 6.28 5.12
N THR A 70 -7.19 6.85 6.28
CA THR A 70 -6.88 6.28 7.58
C THR A 70 -8.17 5.79 8.22
N VAL A 71 -8.15 4.55 8.73
CA VAL A 71 -9.28 3.91 9.41
C VAL A 71 -8.79 3.22 10.67
N SER A 72 -9.69 3.00 11.62
CA SER A 72 -9.42 2.20 12.80
C SER A 72 -10.51 1.14 13.02
N GLY A 73 -10.15 0.09 13.76
CA GLY A 73 -11.05 -1.02 14.06
C GLY A 73 -10.32 -2.17 14.76
N THR A 74 -11.03 -3.27 14.97
CA THR A 74 -10.48 -4.50 15.56
C THR A 74 -10.23 -5.55 14.48
N VAL A 75 -9.04 -6.14 14.48
CA VAL A 75 -8.71 -7.27 13.60
C VAL A 75 -9.40 -8.51 14.14
N ASP A 76 -10.36 -9.06 13.42
CA ASP A 76 -11.08 -10.26 13.91
C ASP A 76 -10.42 -11.55 13.42
N CYS A 77 -9.85 -11.57 12.21
CA CYS A 77 -9.04 -12.68 11.71
C CYS A 77 -8.10 -12.25 10.58
N LEU A 78 -7.12 -13.10 10.28
CA LEU A 78 -6.17 -12.92 9.19
C LEU A 78 -6.41 -13.96 8.10
N LYS A 79 -6.08 -13.63 6.86
CA LYS A 79 -6.02 -14.60 5.76
C LYS A 79 -4.76 -14.33 4.95
N VAL A 80 -3.98 -15.38 4.70
CA VAL A 80 -2.82 -15.30 3.81
C VAL A 80 -3.28 -15.71 2.42
N GLU A 81 -3.01 -14.87 1.43
CA GLU A 81 -3.37 -15.13 0.04
C GLU A 81 -2.21 -15.78 -0.73
N PRO A 82 -2.49 -16.54 -1.81
CA PRO A 82 -1.46 -17.25 -2.58
C PRO A 82 -0.37 -16.37 -3.21
N ASP A 83 -0.62 -15.08 -3.39
CA ASP A 83 0.33 -14.09 -3.91
C ASP A 83 1.23 -13.47 -2.82
N GLY A 84 1.07 -13.94 -1.58
CA GLY A 84 1.84 -13.52 -0.42
C GLY A 84 1.20 -12.37 0.35
N ASP A 85 0.04 -11.87 -0.08
CA ASP A 85 -0.67 -10.81 0.63
C ASP A 85 -1.29 -11.32 1.92
N ILE A 86 -1.41 -10.42 2.89
CA ILE A 86 -2.09 -10.69 4.15
C ILE A 86 -3.32 -9.81 4.24
N HIS A 87 -4.48 -10.44 4.18
CA HIS A 87 -5.78 -9.84 4.36
C HIS A 87 -6.13 -9.81 5.84
N LEU A 88 -6.25 -8.61 6.38
CA LEU A 88 -6.83 -8.35 7.69
C LEU A 88 -8.35 -8.20 7.52
N ARG A 89 -9.12 -8.99 8.27
CA ARG A 89 -10.55 -8.76 8.42
C ARG A 89 -10.76 -7.74 9.51
N LEU A 90 -10.82 -6.47 9.12
CA LEU A 90 -10.97 -5.36 10.06
C LEU A 90 -12.46 -5.07 10.31
N ARG A 91 -12.90 -5.29 11.54
CA ARG A 91 -14.19 -4.80 12.02
C ARG A 91 -14.03 -3.34 12.38
N LEU A 92 -14.55 -2.48 11.51
CA LEU A 92 -14.39 -1.04 11.59
C LEU A 92 -15.02 -0.44 12.85
N ASP A 93 -14.38 0.61 13.38
CA ASP A 93 -15.01 1.45 14.38
C ASP A 93 -16.27 2.14 13.81
N PRO A 94 -17.27 2.48 14.66
CA PRO A 94 -18.57 2.98 14.21
C PRO A 94 -18.51 4.15 13.22
N GLN A 95 -17.53 5.05 13.36
CA GLN A 95 -17.36 6.21 12.48
C GLN A 95 -16.92 5.85 11.05
N PHE A 96 -16.39 4.65 10.82
CA PHE A 96 -15.86 4.21 9.53
C PHE A 96 -16.76 3.19 8.81
N VAL A 97 -17.78 2.64 9.45
CA VAL A 97 -18.63 1.56 8.88
C VAL A 97 -19.27 1.93 7.53
N GLY A 98 -19.48 3.23 7.26
CA GLY A 98 -19.98 3.73 5.97
C GLY A 98 -19.03 3.51 4.78
N LEU A 99 -17.79 3.07 5.03
CA LEU A 99 -16.82 2.69 3.99
C LEU A 99 -17.04 1.27 3.45
N LEU A 100 -17.83 0.44 4.14
CA LEU A 100 -18.13 -0.90 3.65
C LEU A 100 -18.99 -0.85 2.37
N LYS A 101 -18.79 -1.84 1.50
CA LYS A 101 -19.66 -2.12 0.36
C LYS A 101 -20.46 -3.39 0.61
N PRO A 102 -21.59 -3.60 -0.08
CA PRO A 102 -22.35 -4.85 0.04
C PRO A 102 -21.49 -6.11 -0.14
N ALA A 103 -20.51 -6.08 -1.04
CA ALA A 103 -19.59 -7.20 -1.27
C ALA A 103 -18.64 -7.48 -0.09
N ASN A 104 -18.43 -6.55 0.86
CA ASN A 104 -17.69 -6.83 2.09
C ASN A 104 -18.39 -7.86 2.99
N SER A 105 -19.68 -8.15 2.77
CA SER A 105 -20.44 -9.18 3.51
C SER A 105 -19.89 -10.60 3.36
N ILE A 106 -19.04 -10.85 2.36
CA ILE A 106 -18.38 -12.16 2.20
C ILE A 106 -17.04 -12.24 2.96
N GLN A 107 -16.53 -11.10 3.42
CA GLN A 107 -15.27 -11.00 4.14
C GLN A 107 -15.57 -11.22 5.62
N VAL A 108 -15.67 -12.49 6.02
CA VAL A 108 -16.13 -12.91 7.35
C VAL A 108 -15.06 -13.72 8.09
N CYS A 109 -15.21 -13.82 9.40
CA CYS A 109 -14.44 -14.71 10.28
C CYS A 109 -15.40 -15.73 10.91
N ALA A 110 -14.90 -16.91 11.31
CA ALA A 110 -15.74 -17.98 11.86
C ALA A 110 -16.51 -17.55 13.12
N ASP A 111 -15.85 -16.86 14.05
CA ASP A 111 -16.44 -16.46 15.34
C ASP A 111 -17.00 -15.04 15.35
N GLN A 112 -16.90 -14.31 14.23
CA GLN A 112 -17.39 -12.94 14.08
C GLN A 112 -18.17 -12.82 12.77
N PRO A 113 -19.46 -13.23 12.75
CA PRO A 113 -20.30 -13.11 11.58
C PRO A 113 -20.64 -11.64 11.33
N GLY A 114 -20.06 -11.07 10.27
CA GLY A 114 -20.29 -9.67 9.88
C GLY A 114 -19.38 -9.22 8.73
N PRO A 115 -19.73 -8.13 8.03
CA PRO A 115 -18.88 -7.60 6.96
C PRO A 115 -17.62 -6.96 7.55
N HIS A 116 -16.46 -7.32 7.02
CA HIS A 116 -15.19 -6.69 7.38
C HIS A 116 -14.66 -5.86 6.22
N LEU A 117 -13.99 -4.76 6.56
CA LEU A 117 -13.11 -4.10 5.59
C LEU A 117 -11.87 -4.98 5.43
N VAL A 118 -11.41 -5.15 4.19
CA VAL A 118 -10.10 -5.76 3.96
C VAL A 118 -9.04 -4.68 4.14
N VAL A 119 -8.05 -4.93 5.00
CA VAL A 119 -6.79 -4.18 4.98
C VAL A 119 -5.73 -5.15 4.48
N GLU A 120 -5.03 -4.80 3.41
CA GLU A 120 -4.23 -5.76 2.65
C GLU A 120 -2.76 -5.35 2.68
N ILE A 121 -1.95 -6.13 3.40
CA ILE A 121 -0.50 -5.97 3.45
C ILE A 121 0.10 -6.73 2.28
N ILE A 122 0.82 -6.03 1.40
CA ILE A 122 1.60 -6.66 0.34
C ILE A 122 2.99 -7.03 0.85
N PRO A 123 3.63 -8.11 0.36
CA PRO A 123 4.89 -8.56 0.89
C PRO A 123 6.04 -7.61 0.52
N GLN A 124 7.02 -7.45 1.43
CA GLN A 124 8.27 -6.75 1.12
C GLN A 124 9.03 -7.38 -0.06
N ARG A 125 8.88 -8.70 -0.27
CA ARG A 125 9.51 -9.43 -1.37
C ARG A 125 8.52 -10.40 -2.00
N PRO A 126 8.43 -10.42 -3.35
CA PRO A 126 7.48 -11.28 -4.03
C PRO A 126 7.84 -12.76 -3.83
N GLN A 127 6.80 -13.59 -3.69
CA GLN A 127 6.93 -15.04 -3.60
C GLN A 127 6.78 -15.65 -5.00
N GLY A 128 7.85 -16.26 -5.52
CA GLY A 128 7.82 -16.95 -6.82
C GLY A 128 7.80 -16.06 -8.06
N ILE A 129 7.67 -16.69 -9.24
CA ILE A 129 7.79 -16.01 -10.55
C ILE A 129 6.48 -15.34 -10.97
N LEU A 130 5.33 -15.87 -10.52
CA LEU A 130 4.01 -15.43 -10.98
C LEU A 130 3.58 -14.07 -10.42
N PHE A 131 4.09 -13.68 -9.25
CA PHE A 131 3.68 -12.48 -8.52
C PHE A 131 4.82 -11.48 -8.31
N ARG A 132 5.79 -11.43 -9.23
CA ARG A 132 6.96 -10.54 -9.12
C ARG A 132 6.63 -9.05 -8.98
N THR A 133 5.45 -8.63 -9.42
CA THR A 133 4.98 -7.25 -9.31
C THR A 133 4.30 -6.96 -7.97
N ASN A 134 4.03 -7.98 -7.14
CA ASN A 134 3.52 -7.83 -5.80
C ASN A 134 4.66 -7.61 -4.80
N ASN A 135 5.01 -6.34 -4.57
CA ASN A 135 6.25 -5.99 -3.91
C ASN A 135 6.25 -4.58 -3.33
N ALA A 136 6.28 -4.46 -2.00
CA ALA A 136 6.38 -3.16 -1.32
C ALA A 136 7.69 -2.40 -1.65
N ASP A 137 8.80 -3.09 -1.99
CA ASP A 137 10.03 -2.44 -2.45
C ASP A 137 9.78 -1.61 -3.70
N ALA A 138 9.05 -2.16 -4.67
CA ALA A 138 8.67 -1.44 -5.88
C ALA A 138 7.62 -0.35 -5.60
N GLY A 139 6.89 -0.47 -4.49
CA GLY A 139 6.00 0.56 -3.96
C GLY A 139 6.71 1.73 -3.28
N GLY A 140 7.98 1.56 -2.90
CA GLY A 140 8.77 2.57 -2.19
C GLY A 140 8.45 2.70 -0.69
N PHE A 141 7.91 1.65 -0.07
CA PHE A 141 7.61 1.63 1.36
C PHE A 141 8.04 0.32 2.01
N ILE A 142 8.18 0.34 3.34
CA ILE A 142 8.40 -0.86 4.14
C ILE A 142 7.04 -1.41 4.54
N ASP A 143 6.79 -2.70 4.32
CA ASP A 143 5.52 -3.32 4.68
C ASP A 143 5.27 -3.22 6.20
N PRO A 144 4.04 -2.89 6.64
CA PRO A 144 3.74 -2.83 8.05
C PRO A 144 3.80 -4.23 8.68
N ARG A 145 4.20 -4.29 9.95
CA ARG A 145 4.11 -5.54 10.72
C ARG A 145 2.65 -6.00 10.78
N THR A 146 2.42 -7.28 10.51
CA THR A 146 1.11 -7.91 10.66
C THR A 146 0.66 -7.86 12.13
N PRO A 147 -0.48 -7.21 12.46
CA PRO A 147 -1.08 -7.27 13.79
C PRO A 147 -1.71 -8.63 14.07
N ALA A 148 -1.98 -8.93 15.33
CA ALA A 148 -2.65 -10.16 15.75
C ALA A 148 -4.18 -10.01 15.71
N PRO A 149 -4.95 -11.09 15.48
CA PRO A 149 -6.36 -11.12 15.81
C PRO A 149 -6.63 -10.64 17.25
N GLY A 150 -7.63 -9.80 17.42
CA GLY A 150 -7.99 -9.10 18.64
C GLY A 150 -7.34 -7.72 18.81
N ASP A 151 -6.28 -7.40 18.05
CA ASP A 151 -5.67 -6.07 18.11
C ASP A 151 -6.65 -5.01 17.61
N HIS A 152 -6.76 -3.90 18.33
CA HIS A 152 -7.34 -2.67 17.81
C HIS A 152 -6.24 -1.86 17.14
N ILE A 153 -6.44 -1.53 15.87
CA ILE A 153 -5.42 -0.94 15.01
C ILE A 153 -5.91 0.36 14.36
N THR A 154 -4.96 1.19 13.95
CA THR A 154 -5.15 2.23 12.94
C THR A 154 -4.32 1.88 11.71
N ALA A 155 -4.96 1.88 10.54
CA ALA A 155 -4.33 1.52 9.26
C ALA A 155 -4.45 2.66 8.25
N SER A 156 -3.43 2.83 7.40
CA SER A 156 -3.39 3.86 6.36
C SER A 156 -2.91 3.32 5.02
N GLY A 157 -3.58 3.75 3.96
CA GLY A 157 -3.30 3.35 2.58
C GLY A 157 -4.35 3.90 1.61
N PRO A 158 -4.31 3.51 0.33
CA PRO A 158 -5.35 3.87 -0.62
C PRO A 158 -6.64 3.13 -0.28
N TYR A 159 -7.76 3.84 -0.28
CA TYR A 159 -9.08 3.22 -0.22
C TYR A 159 -9.55 2.92 -1.64
N VAL A 160 -9.69 1.63 -1.94
CA VAL A 160 -10.03 1.14 -3.27
C VAL A 160 -11.22 0.20 -3.24
N ILE A 161 -11.81 0.01 -4.41
CA ILE A 161 -12.78 -1.07 -4.65
C ILE A 161 -12.09 -2.10 -5.54
N ASP A 162 -11.98 -3.35 -5.08
CA ASP A 162 -11.47 -4.45 -5.90
C ASP A 162 -12.58 -4.94 -6.84
N THR A 163 -12.39 -4.70 -8.13
CA THR A 163 -13.37 -5.03 -9.18
C THR A 163 -13.08 -6.33 -9.90
N ASN A 164 -12.17 -7.16 -9.40
CA ASN A 164 -11.72 -8.38 -10.07
C ASN A 164 -12.87 -9.35 -10.32
N ILE A 165 -13.24 -9.50 -11.60
CA ILE A 165 -14.33 -10.36 -12.04
C ILE A 165 -14.05 -11.86 -11.80
N LEU A 166 -12.78 -12.24 -11.65
CA LEU A 166 -12.43 -13.62 -11.30
C LEU A 166 -12.96 -14.02 -9.92
N HIS A 167 -13.24 -13.05 -9.03
CA HIS A 167 -13.87 -13.34 -7.75
C HIS A 167 -15.24 -14.01 -7.92
N ARG A 168 -16.01 -13.70 -8.97
CA ARG A 168 -17.28 -14.38 -9.22
C ARG A 168 -17.11 -15.89 -9.45
N VAL A 169 -16.03 -16.28 -10.13
CA VAL A 169 -15.71 -17.70 -10.39
C VAL A 169 -15.19 -18.35 -9.12
N LEU A 170 -14.27 -17.68 -8.42
CA LEU A 170 -13.62 -18.23 -7.22
C LEU A 170 -14.57 -18.34 -6.02
N TYR A 171 -15.54 -17.41 -5.90
CA TYR A 171 -16.57 -17.45 -4.86
C TYR A 171 -17.88 -18.09 -5.36
N GLN A 172 -17.78 -19.02 -6.32
CA GLN A 172 -18.88 -19.90 -6.75
C GLN A 172 -20.20 -19.17 -7.08
N GLY A 173 -20.13 -18.03 -7.74
CA GLY A 173 -21.30 -17.24 -8.14
C GLY A 173 -21.84 -16.25 -7.11
N ARG A 174 -21.21 -16.13 -5.92
CA ARG A 174 -21.49 -15.03 -5.00
C ARG A 174 -21.09 -13.70 -5.66
N ALA A 175 -21.78 -12.61 -5.29
CA ALA A 175 -21.42 -11.25 -5.67
C ALA A 175 -20.15 -10.82 -4.93
N ALA A 176 -19.02 -11.42 -5.32
CA ALA A 176 -17.71 -11.25 -4.71
C ALA A 176 -16.81 -10.24 -5.43
N GLU A 177 -17.36 -9.55 -6.40
CA GLU A 177 -16.76 -8.39 -7.02
C GLU A 177 -17.17 -7.13 -6.25
N ASN A 178 -16.29 -6.12 -6.23
CA ASN A 178 -16.54 -4.78 -5.71
C ASN A 178 -16.57 -4.64 -4.18
N TRP A 179 -15.78 -5.42 -3.43
CA TRP A 179 -15.55 -5.11 -2.02
C TRP A 179 -14.63 -3.91 -1.85
N ALA A 180 -14.76 -3.21 -0.73
CA ALA A 180 -13.86 -2.14 -0.36
C ALA A 180 -12.70 -2.64 0.48
N GLU A 181 -11.54 -1.98 0.30
CA GLU A 181 -10.32 -2.31 1.02
C GLU A 181 -9.39 -1.10 1.18
N ILE A 182 -8.48 -1.20 2.15
CA ILE A 182 -7.26 -0.40 2.20
C ILE A 182 -6.15 -1.24 1.57
N HIS A 183 -5.73 -0.93 0.35
CA HIS A 183 -4.76 -1.74 -0.39
C HIS A 183 -3.88 -0.90 -1.34
N PRO A 184 -2.54 -1.01 -1.23
CA PRO A 184 -1.83 -1.71 -0.16
C PRO A 184 -1.89 -0.91 1.14
N ALA A 185 -1.89 -1.60 2.27
CA ALA A 185 -1.66 -0.99 3.57
C ALA A 185 -0.21 -0.50 3.64
N TRP A 186 -0.02 0.81 3.77
CA TRP A 186 1.30 1.42 3.88
C TRP A 186 1.80 1.46 5.33
N ALA A 187 0.87 1.60 6.28
CA ALA A 187 1.18 1.71 7.68
C ALA A 187 0.05 1.13 8.53
N ILE A 188 0.43 0.46 9.62
CA ILE A 188 -0.47 -0.05 10.65
C ILE A 188 0.16 0.22 12.02
N SER A 189 -0.60 0.83 12.92
CA SER A 189 -0.28 0.90 14.35
C SER A 189 -1.22 0.00 15.14
N VAL A 190 -0.69 -0.68 16.15
CA VAL A 190 -1.51 -1.34 17.17
C VAL A 190 -1.76 -0.33 18.28
N ASP A 191 -3.00 0.14 18.37
CA ASP A 191 -3.39 1.15 19.35
C ASP A 191 -3.73 0.50 20.69
N ARG A 192 -4.36 -0.68 20.65
CA ARG A 192 -4.57 -1.54 21.82
C ARG A 192 -4.34 -3.00 21.43
N PRO A 193 -3.40 -3.70 22.10
CA PRO A 193 -3.12 -5.09 21.80
C PRO A 193 -4.27 -6.00 22.26
N ALA A 194 -4.40 -7.14 21.58
CA ALA A 194 -5.26 -8.24 21.97
C ALA A 194 -4.94 -8.72 23.40
N GLN A 195 -5.92 -9.31 24.07
CA GLN A 195 -5.67 -9.96 25.35
C GLN A 195 -4.75 -11.19 25.15
N PRO A 196 -3.74 -11.38 26.02
CA PRO A 196 -2.86 -12.55 25.95
C PRO A 196 -3.67 -13.86 25.97
N GLY A 197 -3.39 -14.76 25.03
CA GLY A 197 -4.03 -16.09 24.96
C GLY A 197 -5.23 -16.20 24.01
N GLN A 198 -5.61 -15.12 23.31
CA GLN A 198 -6.50 -15.24 22.14
C GLN A 198 -5.75 -15.97 21.01
N PRO A 199 -6.28 -17.07 20.44
CA PRO A 199 -5.64 -17.74 19.32
C PRO A 199 -5.56 -16.81 18.10
N ASN A 200 -4.50 -16.96 17.30
CA ASN A 200 -4.51 -16.44 15.94
C ASN A 200 -5.61 -17.17 15.17
N GLN A 201 -6.75 -16.51 14.97
CA GLN A 201 -7.78 -17.02 14.10
C GLN A 201 -7.42 -16.67 12.66
N PHE A 202 -7.14 -17.70 11.87
CA PHE A 202 -7.17 -17.57 10.43
C PHE A 202 -8.63 -17.63 9.98
N GLY A 203 -9.00 -16.74 9.06
CA GLY A 203 -10.30 -16.79 8.41
C GLY A 203 -10.44 -18.05 7.54
N PRO A 204 -11.65 -18.35 7.04
CA PRO A 204 -11.88 -19.50 6.17
C PRO A 204 -10.95 -19.48 4.95
N GLU A 205 -10.49 -20.66 4.53
CA GLU A 205 -9.65 -20.78 3.34
C GLU A 205 -10.43 -20.45 2.06
N PHE A 206 -9.70 -20.25 0.96
CA PHE A 206 -10.30 -19.92 -0.33
C PHE A 206 -11.24 -21.04 -0.78
N GLY A 207 -12.54 -20.73 -0.91
CA GLY A 207 -13.55 -21.69 -1.39
C GLY A 207 -14.24 -22.50 -0.29
N GLU A 208 -13.90 -22.30 0.99
CA GLU A 208 -14.63 -22.91 2.09
C GLU A 208 -15.98 -22.20 2.32
N THR A 209 -17.05 -23.00 2.32
CA THR A 209 -18.41 -22.54 2.63
C THR A 209 -18.61 -22.45 4.14
N GLN A 210 -19.05 -21.28 4.62
CA GLN A 210 -19.86 -21.19 5.83
C GLN A 210 -21.33 -21.16 5.43
#